data_AF-A0A9P7V6T5-F1
#
_entry.id   AF-A0A9P7V6T5-F1
#
_cell.length_a   1.000
_cell.length_b   1.000
_cell.length_c   1.000
_cell.angle_alpha   90.00
_cell.angle_beta   90.00
_cell.angle_gamma   90.00
#
_symmetry.space_group_name_H-M   'P 1'
#
loop_
_entity.id
_entity.type
_entity.pdbx_description
1 polymer ?
#
loop_
_entity_poly.entity_id
_entity_poly.type
_entity_poly.pdbx_seq_one_letter_code
_entity_poly.pdbx_strand_id
1 'polypeptide(L)'
;MFNTLWNIFFALVPLAISPEAKAEVQKLIDSNTTMMFSKSYCPYCKASKKLLNETGVDYKVVELDKIDKGLEMQGAIKEKWGQTTVPAIFFKGDLIGGNSDLQSLKNTPKWPF
;
A
#
# COMPACT_ATOMS: atom_id res chain seq x y z
N MET A 1 37.61 22.30 8.25
CA MET A 1 36.55 23.25 7.82
C MET A 1 35.68 22.58 6.78
N PHE A 2 34.88 21.59 7.18
CA PHE A 2 33.98 20.82 6.31
C PHE A 2 32.68 20.59 7.07
N ASN A 3 31.67 21.43 6.90
CA ASN A 3 30.24 21.06 6.94
C ASN A 3 29.31 22.27 6.99
N THR A 4 29.13 22.93 5.86
CA THR A 4 27.95 23.81 5.69
C THR A 4 27.27 23.64 4.33
N LEU A 5 27.90 22.94 3.38
CA LEU A 5 27.35 22.70 2.05
C LEU A 5 26.58 21.37 1.91
N TRP A 6 26.77 20.41 2.82
CA TRP A 6 26.00 19.14 2.81
C TRP A 6 24.51 19.38 3.15
N ASN A 7 24.23 20.29 4.08
CA ASN A 7 22.87 20.53 4.58
C ASN A 7 21.93 21.21 3.57
N ILE A 8 22.47 21.84 2.53
CA ILE A 8 21.65 22.58 1.54
C ILE A 8 21.23 21.64 0.39
N PHE A 9 21.99 20.57 0.12
CA PHE A 9 21.64 19.57 -0.90
C PHE A 9 20.48 18.65 -0.50
N PHE A 10 20.25 18.43 0.80
CA PHE A 10 19.16 17.57 1.29
C PHE A 10 17.78 18.25 1.31
N ALA A 11 17.73 19.59 1.27
CA ALA A 11 16.50 20.34 1.51
C ALA A 11 15.63 20.56 0.25
N LEU A 12 16.12 20.25 -0.95
CA LEU A 12 15.45 20.60 -2.22
C LEU A 12 15.29 19.44 -3.21
N VAL A 13 15.59 18.20 -2.82
CA VAL A 13 15.25 17.05 -3.67
C VAL A 13 13.75 16.82 -3.53
N PRO A 14 12.94 16.95 -4.61
CA PRO A 14 11.55 16.51 -4.56
C PRO A 14 11.58 15.04 -4.17
N LEU A 15 10.87 14.67 -3.11
CA LEU A 15 10.87 13.35 -2.44
C LEU A 15 10.95 12.21 -3.47
N ALA A 16 12.16 11.91 -3.94
CA ALA A 16 12.40 10.91 -4.94
C ALA A 16 12.24 9.63 -4.15
N ILE A 17 11.10 8.97 -4.34
CA ILE A 17 10.72 7.84 -3.53
C ILE A 17 11.86 6.84 -3.55
N SER A 18 12.32 6.50 -2.35
CA SER A 18 13.49 5.66 -2.16
C SER A 18 13.31 4.35 -2.95
N PRO A 19 14.30 3.95 -3.78
CA PRO A 19 14.27 2.65 -4.46
C PRO A 19 13.97 1.48 -3.51
N GLU A 20 14.38 1.62 -2.26
CA GLU A 20 14.14 0.69 -1.16
C GLU A 20 12.65 0.54 -0.85
N ALA A 21 11.88 1.64 -0.75
CA ALA A 21 10.44 1.57 -0.47
C ALA A 21 9.69 0.88 -1.62
N LYS A 22 10.09 1.12 -2.87
CA LYS A 22 9.51 0.42 -4.04
C LYS A 22 9.79 -1.07 -4.00
N ALA A 23 11.04 -1.45 -3.70
CA ALA A 23 11.42 -2.85 -3.60
C ALA A 23 10.69 -3.57 -2.44
N GLU A 24 10.52 -2.89 -1.31
CA GLU A 24 9.81 -3.41 -0.14
C GLU A 24 8.32 -3.61 -0.41
N VAL A 25 7.65 -2.62 -1.00
CA VAL A 25 6.23 -2.73 -1.43
C VAL A 25 6.07 -3.89 -2.42
N GLN A 26 6.93 -3.96 -3.44
CA GLN A 26 6.88 -5.02 -4.43
C GLN A 26 7.05 -6.41 -3.80
N LYS A 27 8.05 -6.56 -2.94
CA LYS A 27 8.31 -7.83 -2.23
C LYS A 27 7.09 -8.27 -1.41
N LEU A 28 6.45 -7.34 -0.69
CA LEU A 28 5.26 -7.65 0.11
C LEU A 28 4.08 -8.10 -0.76
N ILE A 29 3.90 -7.47 -1.92
CA ILE A 29 2.86 -7.84 -2.88
C ILE A 29 3.16 -9.23 -3.49
N ASP A 30 4.39 -9.49 -3.92
CA ASP A 30 4.77 -10.75 -4.57
C ASP A 30 4.77 -11.94 -3.60
N SER A 31 5.06 -11.68 -2.32
CA SER A 31 5.13 -12.74 -1.29
C SER A 31 3.77 -13.10 -0.70
N ASN A 32 2.70 -12.40 -1.04
CA ASN A 32 1.38 -12.61 -0.45
C ASN A 32 0.30 -12.67 -1.52
N THR A 33 -0.52 -13.72 -1.49
CA THR A 33 -1.63 -13.89 -2.44
C THR A 33 -2.64 -12.74 -2.33
N THR A 34 -2.91 -12.26 -1.11
CA THR A 34 -3.66 -11.02 -0.87
C THR A 34 -2.84 -10.09 0.02
N MET A 35 -2.57 -8.89 -0.48
CA MET A 35 -1.85 -7.85 0.24
C MET A 35 -2.69 -6.57 0.32
N MET A 36 -2.80 -5.99 1.50
CA MET A 36 -3.54 -4.76 1.74
C MET A 36 -2.66 -3.70 2.41
N PHE A 37 -2.49 -2.55 1.77
CA PHE A 37 -1.95 -1.37 2.43
C PHE A 37 -3.09 -0.54 3.01
N SER A 38 -2.97 -0.23 4.30
CA SER A 38 -4.06 0.26 5.14
C SER A 38 -3.60 1.45 5.97
N LYS A 39 -4.55 2.14 6.59
CA LYS A 39 -4.30 2.98 7.77
C LYS A 39 -5.25 2.59 8.89
N SER A 40 -4.75 2.53 10.11
CA SER A 40 -5.47 1.94 11.25
C SER A 40 -6.74 2.70 11.64
N TYR A 41 -6.76 4.02 11.41
CA TYR A 41 -7.90 4.88 11.64
C TYR A 41 -8.94 4.86 10.51
N CYS A 42 -8.61 4.33 9.31
CA CYS A 42 -9.45 4.48 8.13
C CYS A 42 -10.69 3.57 8.17
N PRO A 43 -11.91 4.12 8.07
CA PRO A 43 -13.14 3.32 8.10
C PRO A 43 -13.27 2.38 6.90
N TYR A 44 -12.84 2.82 5.70
CA TYR A 44 -12.85 1.97 4.51
C TYR A 44 -11.86 0.81 4.62
N CYS A 45 -10.73 1.01 5.30
CA CYS A 45 -9.81 -0.08 5.58
C CYS A 45 -10.43 -1.11 6.53
N LYS A 46 -11.16 -0.66 7.56
CA LYS A 46 -11.89 -1.57 8.47
C LYS A 46 -12.97 -2.35 7.73
N ALA A 47 -13.72 -1.70 6.85
CA ALA A 47 -14.74 -2.35 6.04
C ALA A 47 -14.17 -3.42 5.09
N SER A 48 -13.02 -3.15 4.45
CA SER A 48 -12.34 -4.14 3.61
C SER A 48 -11.82 -5.34 4.41
N LYS A 49 -11.20 -5.10 5.57
CA LYS A 49 -10.77 -6.19 6.49
C LYS A 49 -11.96 -7.03 6.94
N LYS A 50 -13.07 -6.39 7.29
CA LYS A 50 -14.31 -7.09 7.67
C LYS A 50 -14.79 -7.99 6.55
N LEU A 51 -14.87 -7.49 5.32
CA LEU A 51 -15.27 -8.29 4.17
C LEU A 51 -14.35 -9.49 3.97
N LEU A 52 -13.03 -9.29 3.95
CA LEU A 52 -12.05 -10.38 3.79
C LEU A 52 -12.17 -11.43 4.90
N ASN A 53 -12.31 -10.99 6.16
CA ASN A 53 -12.53 -11.89 7.30
C ASN A 53 -13.83 -12.69 7.17
N GLU A 54 -14.94 -12.05 6.84
CA GLU A 54 -16.27 -12.70 6.72
C GLU A 54 -16.37 -13.69 5.57
N THR A 55 -15.50 -13.55 4.59
CA THR A 55 -15.44 -14.41 3.40
C THR A 55 -14.32 -15.45 3.46
N GLY A 56 -13.54 -15.47 4.55
CA GLY A 56 -12.44 -16.41 4.74
C GLY A 56 -11.26 -16.20 3.80
N VAL A 57 -11.09 -15.00 3.24
CA VAL A 57 -9.92 -14.68 2.41
C VAL A 57 -8.76 -14.30 3.32
N ASP A 58 -7.70 -15.11 3.29
CA ASP A 58 -6.45 -14.80 3.97
C ASP A 58 -5.76 -13.59 3.34
N TYR A 59 -5.25 -12.67 4.17
CA TYR A 59 -4.52 -11.49 3.71
C TYR A 59 -3.42 -11.09 4.68
N LYS A 60 -2.43 -10.37 4.15
CA LYS A 60 -1.51 -9.56 4.94
C LYS A 60 -1.84 -8.09 4.84
N VAL A 61 -1.57 -7.37 5.92
CA VAL A 61 -1.82 -5.93 6.01
C VAL A 61 -0.58 -5.20 6.52
N VAL A 62 -0.30 -4.06 5.89
CA VAL A 62 0.62 -3.05 6.43
C VAL A 62 -0.18 -1.83 6.79
N GLU A 63 -0.14 -1.44 8.08
CA GLU A 63 -0.71 -0.19 8.57
C GLU A 63 0.32 0.93 8.35
N LEU A 64 0.20 1.66 7.24
CA LEU A 64 1.15 2.68 6.82
C LEU A 64 1.29 3.81 7.84
N ASP A 65 0.27 4.07 8.66
CA ASP A 65 0.30 5.07 9.73
C ASP A 65 1.08 4.61 10.98
N LYS A 66 1.54 3.35 11.03
CA LYS A 66 2.22 2.76 12.19
C LYS A 66 3.67 2.35 11.93
N ILE A 67 4.22 2.71 10.78
CA ILE A 67 5.61 2.40 10.40
C ILE A 67 6.29 3.66 9.87
N ASP A 68 7.59 3.82 10.17
CA ASP A 68 8.35 5.03 9.81
C ASP A 68 8.36 5.28 8.29
N LYS A 69 8.45 4.20 7.50
CA LYS A 69 8.48 4.24 6.03
C LYS A 69 7.10 4.37 5.37
N GLY A 70 6.02 4.54 6.14
CA GLY A 70 4.67 4.46 5.61
C GLY A 70 4.34 5.47 4.51
N LEU A 71 4.87 6.70 4.63
CA LEU A 71 4.70 7.73 3.60
C LEU A 71 5.44 7.38 2.30
N GLU A 72 6.67 6.86 2.41
CA GLU A 72 7.48 6.45 1.27
C GLU A 72 6.83 5.27 0.53
N MET A 73 6.33 4.28 1.28
CA MET A 73 5.60 3.15 0.72
C MET A 73 4.29 3.58 0.05
N GLN A 74 3.51 4.50 0.66
CA GLN A 74 2.30 5.04 0.02
C GLN A 74 2.65 5.75 -1.29
N GLY A 75 3.73 6.52 -1.30
CA GLY A 75 4.21 7.14 -2.52
C GLY A 75 4.64 6.12 -3.57
N ALA A 76 5.35 5.05 -3.18
CA ALA A 76 5.78 3.99 -4.10
C ALA A 76 4.56 3.31 -4.77
N ILE A 77 3.50 3.06 -3.99
CA ILE A 77 2.23 2.54 -4.49
C ILE A 77 1.62 3.50 -5.51
N LYS A 78 1.57 4.79 -5.19
CA LYS A 78 1.08 5.84 -6.10
C LYS A 78 1.88 5.87 -7.40
N GLU A 79 3.20 5.83 -7.33
CA GLU A 79 4.05 5.95 -8.52
C GLU A 79 3.89 4.76 -9.46
N LYS A 80 3.83 3.54 -8.92
CA LYS A 80 3.81 2.32 -9.74
C LYS A 80 2.40 1.92 -10.21
N TRP A 81 1.37 2.09 -9.37
CA TRP A 81 0.00 1.66 -9.70
C TRP A 81 -1.01 2.81 -9.78
N GLY A 82 -0.60 4.06 -9.55
CA GLY A 82 -1.52 5.21 -9.56
C GLY A 82 -2.45 5.31 -8.34
N GLN A 83 -2.44 4.32 -7.44
CA GLN A 83 -3.33 4.27 -6.28
C GLN A 83 -2.86 5.25 -5.19
N THR A 84 -3.66 6.28 -4.92
CA THR A 84 -3.32 7.35 -3.96
C THR A 84 -3.95 7.15 -2.58
N THR A 85 -5.06 6.42 -2.50
CA THR A 85 -5.87 6.25 -1.29
C THR A 85 -5.68 4.86 -0.68
N VAL A 86 -5.91 4.76 0.63
CA VAL A 86 -6.08 3.49 1.34
C VAL A 86 -7.57 3.16 1.47
N PRO A 87 -7.95 1.87 1.46
CA PRO A 87 -7.08 0.71 1.29
C PRO A 87 -6.55 0.59 -0.15
N ALA A 88 -5.33 0.08 -0.32
CA ALA A 88 -4.83 -0.38 -1.61
C ALA A 88 -4.69 -1.90 -1.55
N ILE A 89 -5.53 -2.62 -2.29
CA ILE A 89 -5.68 -4.07 -2.17
C ILE A 89 -5.16 -4.74 -3.45
N PHE A 90 -4.29 -5.72 -3.25
CA PHE A 90 -3.65 -6.49 -4.30
C PHE A 90 -4.00 -7.96 -4.17
N PHE A 91 -4.31 -8.58 -5.30
CA PHE A 91 -4.59 -9.99 -5.44
C PHE A 91 -3.61 -10.61 -6.45
N LYS A 92 -2.81 -11.60 -6.04
CA LYS A 92 -1.80 -12.29 -6.87
C LYS A 92 -0.86 -11.33 -7.62
N GLY A 93 -0.50 -10.21 -6.98
CA GLY A 93 0.35 -9.19 -7.59
C GLY A 93 -0.40 -8.05 -8.27
N ASP A 94 -1.67 -8.26 -8.65
CA ASP A 94 -2.46 -7.29 -9.38
C ASP A 94 -3.21 -6.35 -8.44
N LEU A 95 -3.21 -5.05 -8.76
CA LEU A 95 -4.01 -4.07 -8.04
C LEU A 95 -5.50 -4.30 -8.34
N ILE A 96 -6.28 -4.57 -7.31
CA ILE A 96 -7.75 -4.61 -7.37
C ILE A 96 -8.34 -3.21 -7.20
N GLY A 97 -7.73 -2.39 -6.34
CA GLY A 97 -8.16 -1.03 -6.07
C GLY A 97 -8.45 -0.79 -4.59
N GLY A 98 -9.48 0.01 -4.33
CA GLY A 98 -9.90 0.43 -3.00
C GLY A 98 -11.03 -0.41 -2.41
N ASN A 99 -11.67 0.11 -1.36
CA ASN A 99 -12.77 -0.58 -0.70
C ASN A 99 -13.96 -0.80 -1.66
N SER A 100 -14.36 0.22 -2.44
CA SER A 100 -15.49 0.08 -3.36
C SER A 100 -15.27 -1.00 -4.42
N ASP A 101 -14.05 -1.09 -4.95
CA ASP A 101 -13.67 -2.12 -5.91
C ASP A 101 -13.76 -3.52 -5.28
N LEU A 102 -13.20 -3.68 -4.07
CA LEU A 102 -13.26 -4.95 -3.33
C LEU A 102 -14.70 -5.38 -3.03
N GLN A 103 -15.55 -4.46 -2.55
CA GLN A 103 -16.96 -4.76 -2.25
C GLN A 103 -17.73 -5.19 -3.51
N SER A 104 -17.45 -4.55 -4.64
CA SER A 104 -18.08 -4.88 -5.92
C SER A 104 -17.59 -6.21 -6.48
N LEU A 105 -16.35 -6.60 -6.19
CA LEU A 105 -15.72 -7.82 -6.69
C LEU A 105 -16.34 -9.09 -6.09
N LYS A 106 -16.82 -9.05 -4.85
CA LYS A 106 -17.33 -10.20 -4.07
C LYS A 106 -18.32 -11.10 -4.83
N ASN A 107 -19.16 -10.51 -5.67
CA ASN A 107 -20.24 -11.22 -6.37
C ASN A 107 -19.88 -11.52 -7.83
N THR A 108 -18.59 -11.55 -8.16
CA THR A 108 -18.10 -11.79 -9.52
C THR A 108 -17.27 -13.08 -9.57
N PRO A 109 -17.09 -13.69 -10.76
CA PRO A 109 -16.22 -14.85 -10.93
C PRO A 109 -14.74 -14.60 -10.61
N LYS A 110 -14.33 -13.34 -10.43
CA LYS A 110 -12.97 -12.92 -10.07
C LYS A 110 -12.73 -12.90 -8.55
N TRP A 111 -13.73 -13.25 -7.75
CA TRP A 111 -13.57 -13.36 -6.30
C TRP A 111 -13.04 -14.75 -5.93
N PRO A 112 -12.03 -14.89 -5.04
CA PRO A 112 -11.10 -13.93 -4.42
C PRO A 112 -9.80 -13.78 -5.24
N PHE A 113 -9.81 -14.42 -6.42
CA PHE A 113 -8.95 -14.41 -7.58
C PHE A 113 -9.76 -14.99 -8.74
#